data_AF-A0A2V6FF07-F1
#
_entry.id   AF-A0A2V6FF07-F1
#
_cell.length_a   1.000
_cell.length_b   1.000
_cell.length_c   1.000
_cell.angle_alpha   90.00
_cell.angle_beta   90.00
_cell.angle_gamma   90.00
#
_symmetry.space_group_name_H-M   'P 1'
#
loop_
_entity.id
_entity.type
_entity.pdbx_description
1 polymer ?
#
loop_
_entity_poly.entity_id
_entity_poly.type
_entity_poly.pdbx_seq_one_letter_code
_entity_poly.pdbx_strand_id
1 'polypeptide(L)'
;MERSSLTDSRLAALCAEAARDAFVEYERHFDEITRRARDRFLARDWRGSVDDSRERLRLYSLILDSLTNRTRELMAERLDHRSTWSATKAAYSALIAKSDRWEIAESFFNSLTRRIFATEGVNQAIEFVDTDFDASASDQHKIARTYSGGTLTRLVIELLTDERLGGFALEYWSNLRESVELAAKRLDTALPGAGTIEIVSAVFYLGHRAFIVGRALRGDTSISIAFSLSHPDESRIVLDALLVGEADLAILFSFTRAYFRVDAPRPFAFVRWLRDLMPGKRLADLYNALGYNRHAKTEFYRDFVRQLQN
;
A
#
# COMPACT_ATOMS: atom_id res chain seq x y z
N MET A 1 11.40 -13.66 46.13
CA MET A 1 12.15 -13.99 44.89
C MET A 1 12.28 -12.69 44.12
N GLU A 2 13.38 -11.97 44.32
CA GLU A 2 13.68 -10.72 43.60
C GLU A 2 13.70 -11.00 42.10
N ARG A 3 12.81 -10.36 41.33
CA ARG A 3 13.01 -10.26 39.89
C ARG A 3 14.30 -9.48 39.71
N SER A 4 15.39 -10.16 39.35
CA SER A 4 16.63 -9.52 38.92
C SER A 4 16.26 -8.36 37.98
N SER A 5 16.56 -7.13 38.41
CA SER A 5 16.15 -5.94 37.66
C SER A 5 16.79 -5.98 36.28
N LEU A 6 15.99 -6.00 35.23
CA LEU A 6 16.50 -5.97 33.86
C LEU A 6 17.42 -4.75 33.70
N THR A 7 18.55 -4.92 32.99
CA THR A 7 19.38 -3.79 32.58
C THR A 7 18.63 -2.96 31.53
N ASP A 8 18.96 -1.68 31.39
CA ASP A 8 18.29 -0.81 30.41
C ASP A 8 18.42 -1.33 28.98
N SER A 9 19.58 -1.88 28.61
CA SER A 9 19.77 -2.50 27.29
C SER A 9 18.89 -3.73 27.06
N ARG A 10 18.72 -4.59 28.08
CA ARG A 10 17.84 -5.76 27.97
C ARG A 10 16.38 -5.34 27.89
N LEU A 11 15.98 -4.34 28.68
CA LEU A 11 14.63 -3.80 28.64
C LEU A 11 14.32 -3.17 27.27
N ALA A 12 15.25 -2.39 26.72
CA ALA A 12 15.13 -1.78 25.40
C ALA A 12 14.99 -2.83 24.29
N ALA A 13 15.81 -3.89 24.34
CA ALA A 13 15.71 -5.00 23.39
C ALA A 13 14.35 -5.70 23.45
N LEU A 14 13.85 -6.02 24.65
CA LEU A 14 12.53 -6.66 24.82
C LEU A 14 11.39 -5.77 24.33
N CYS A 15 11.47 -4.45 24.54
CA CYS A 15 10.45 -3.52 24.04
C CYS A 15 10.51 -3.39 22.50
N ALA A 16 11.71 -3.40 21.93
CA ALA A 16 11.90 -3.38 20.48
C ALA A 16 11.37 -4.67 19.82
N GLU A 17 11.65 -5.82 20.42
CA GLU A 17 11.10 -7.12 19.98
C GLU A 17 9.58 -7.13 20.04
N ALA A 18 8.99 -6.68 21.15
CA ALA A 18 7.54 -6.58 21.29
C ALA A 18 6.92 -5.67 20.23
N ALA A 19 7.54 -4.52 19.94
CA ALA A 19 7.07 -3.61 18.89
C ALA A 19 7.18 -4.25 17.50
N ARG A 20 8.26 -4.99 17.21
CA ARG A 20 8.47 -5.68 15.94
C ARG A 20 7.47 -6.83 15.77
N ASP A 21 7.23 -7.63 16.81
CA ASP A 21 6.24 -8.72 16.78
C ASP A 21 4.83 -8.18 16.55
N ALA A 22 4.44 -7.11 17.24
CA ALA A 22 3.15 -6.45 17.03
C ALA A 22 3.02 -5.87 15.61
N PHE A 23 4.09 -5.31 15.05
CA PHE A 23 4.09 -4.84 13.67
C PHE A 23 3.89 -5.99 12.67
N VAL A 24 4.61 -7.10 12.85
CA VAL A 24 4.44 -8.32 12.02
C VAL A 24 3.02 -8.88 12.14
N GLU A 25 2.42 -8.85 13.33
CA GLU A 25 1.02 -9.26 13.54
C GLU A 25 0.06 -8.34 12.76
N TYR A 26 0.27 -7.03 12.84
CA TYR A 26 -0.50 -6.05 12.08
C TYR A 26 -0.40 -6.32 10.57
N GLU A 27 0.80 -6.52 10.03
CA GLU A 27 1.01 -6.79 8.61
C GLU A 27 0.29 -8.06 8.16
N ARG A 28 0.42 -9.15 8.93
CA ARG A 28 -0.24 -10.42 8.62
C ARG A 28 -1.75 -10.25 8.52
N HIS A 29 -2.38 -9.64 9.53
CA HIS A 29 -3.83 -9.40 9.54
C HIS A 29 -4.26 -8.44 8.43
N PHE A 30 -3.47 -7.38 8.17
CA PHE A 30 -3.76 -6.42 7.12
C PHE A 30 -3.78 -7.09 5.74
N ASP A 31 -2.81 -7.97 5.48
CA ASP A 31 -2.70 -8.73 4.24
C ASP A 31 -3.81 -9.78 4.11
N GLU A 32 -4.15 -10.48 5.20
CA GLU A 32 -5.26 -11.43 5.23
C GLU A 32 -6.58 -10.76 4.84
N ILE A 33 -6.90 -9.61 5.43
CA ILE A 33 -8.11 -8.86 5.07
C ILE A 33 -8.04 -8.35 3.62
N THR A 34 -6.86 -7.91 3.19
CA THR A 34 -6.66 -7.39 1.83
C THR A 34 -6.86 -8.47 0.76
N ARG A 35 -6.34 -9.69 0.97
CA ARG A 35 -6.47 -10.81 0.02
C ARG A 35 -7.90 -11.29 -0.16
N ARG A 36 -8.78 -11.15 0.84
CA ARG A 36 -10.22 -11.46 0.72
C ARG A 36 -10.89 -10.67 -0.42
N ALA A 37 -10.35 -9.50 -0.80
CA ALA A 37 -10.98 -8.61 -1.76
C ALA A 37 -11.29 -9.26 -3.11
N ARG A 38 -10.42 -10.15 -3.60
CA ARG A 38 -10.65 -10.90 -4.85
C ARG A 38 -11.87 -11.81 -4.73
N ASP A 39 -11.94 -12.58 -3.67
CA ASP A 39 -13.04 -13.53 -3.44
C ASP A 39 -14.35 -12.79 -3.19
N ARG A 40 -14.31 -11.67 -2.44
CA ARG A 40 -15.49 -10.80 -2.28
C ARG A 40 -15.98 -10.24 -3.62
N PHE A 41 -15.05 -9.84 -4.49
CA PHE A 41 -15.39 -9.34 -5.82
C PHE A 41 -16.04 -10.43 -6.69
N LEU A 42 -15.43 -11.60 -6.78
CA LEU A 42 -15.95 -12.74 -7.55
C LEU A 42 -17.30 -13.25 -7.02
N ALA A 43 -17.44 -13.34 -5.70
CA ALA A 43 -18.68 -13.76 -5.05
C ALA A 43 -19.75 -12.66 -5.02
N ARG A 44 -19.41 -11.43 -5.43
CA ARG A 44 -20.27 -10.24 -5.35
C ARG A 44 -20.73 -9.91 -3.92
N ASP A 45 -19.89 -10.25 -2.95
CA ASP A 45 -20.14 -10.01 -1.54
C ASP A 45 -19.76 -8.58 -1.15
N TRP A 46 -20.61 -7.63 -1.55
CA TRP A 46 -20.41 -6.20 -1.28
C TRP A 46 -20.52 -5.87 0.20
N ARG A 47 -21.35 -6.60 0.94
CA ARG A 47 -21.46 -6.44 2.39
C ARG A 47 -20.16 -6.87 3.07
N GLY A 48 -19.64 -8.05 2.72
CA GLY A 48 -18.34 -8.52 3.20
C GLY A 48 -17.20 -7.57 2.84
N SER A 49 -17.22 -7.00 1.63
CA SER A 49 -16.28 -5.94 1.21
C SER A 49 -16.34 -4.68 2.11
N VAL A 50 -17.53 -4.25 2.53
CA VAL A 50 -17.67 -3.13 3.48
C VAL A 50 -17.18 -3.52 4.88
N ASP A 51 -17.49 -4.73 5.34
CA ASP A 51 -17.08 -5.21 6.64
C ASP A 51 -15.56 -5.39 6.74
N ASP A 52 -14.91 -5.95 5.70
CA ASP A 52 -13.45 -6.05 5.57
C ASP A 52 -12.80 -4.64 5.62
N SER A 53 -13.44 -3.62 5.02
CA SER A 53 -12.93 -2.23 5.09
C SER A 53 -12.95 -1.67 6.52
N ARG A 54 -14.02 -1.97 7.27
CA ARG A 54 -14.17 -1.54 8.67
C ARG A 54 -13.22 -2.31 9.60
N GLU A 55 -12.98 -3.59 9.34
CA GLU A 55 -12.01 -4.42 10.05
C GLU A 55 -10.61 -3.85 9.86
N ARG A 56 -10.17 -3.65 8.60
CA ARG A 56 -8.85 -3.11 8.26
C ARG A 56 -8.60 -1.73 8.85
N LEU A 57 -9.62 -0.85 8.86
CA LEU A 57 -9.49 0.49 9.44
C LEU A 57 -9.24 0.47 10.97
N ARG A 58 -9.82 -0.50 11.68
CA ARG A 58 -9.70 -0.63 13.15
C ARG A 58 -8.45 -1.39 13.58
N LEU A 59 -7.95 -2.28 12.73
CA LEU A 59 -6.84 -3.20 13.00
C LEU A 59 -5.62 -2.50 13.60
N TYR A 60 -5.18 -1.39 13.00
CA TYR A 60 -4.00 -0.67 13.47
C TYR A 60 -4.11 -0.23 14.93
N SER A 61 -5.25 0.37 15.30
CA SER A 61 -5.46 0.85 16.67
C SER A 61 -5.53 -0.31 17.66
N LEU A 62 -6.19 -1.42 17.28
CA LEU A 62 -6.32 -2.61 18.13
C LEU A 62 -4.97 -3.20 18.50
N ILE A 63 -4.11 -3.44 17.50
CA ILE A 63 -2.77 -3.99 17.71
C ILE A 63 -1.92 -3.02 18.55
N LEU A 64 -2.00 -1.73 18.23
CA LEU A 64 -1.25 -0.71 18.94
C LEU A 64 -1.71 -0.54 20.39
N ASP A 65 -2.99 -0.75 20.70
CA ASP A 65 -3.53 -0.66 22.08
C ASP A 65 -2.93 -1.78 22.94
N SER A 66 -2.94 -3.01 22.40
CA SER A 66 -2.31 -4.17 23.03
C SER A 66 -0.81 -3.93 23.27
N LEU A 67 -0.08 -3.49 22.23
CA LEU A 67 1.34 -3.17 22.34
C LEU A 67 1.60 -2.08 23.39
N THR A 68 0.80 -1.02 23.40
CA THR A 68 0.97 0.09 24.37
C THR A 68 0.86 -0.42 25.80
N ASN A 69 -0.14 -1.25 26.10
CA ASN A 69 -0.31 -1.85 27.44
C ASN A 69 0.89 -2.74 27.79
N ARG A 70 1.31 -3.58 26.84
CA ARG A 70 2.47 -4.45 27.03
C ARG A 70 3.76 -3.66 27.30
N THR A 71 3.98 -2.56 26.58
CA THR A 71 5.14 -1.70 26.80
C THR A 71 5.09 -1.01 28.17
N ARG A 72 3.91 -0.58 28.64
CA ARG A 72 3.74 -0.02 29.99
C ARG A 72 4.10 -1.05 31.07
N GLU A 73 3.67 -2.30 30.90
CA GLU A 73 4.03 -3.38 31.82
C GLU A 73 5.53 -3.70 31.81
N LEU A 74 6.15 -3.76 30.62
CA LEU A 74 7.57 -4.07 30.47
C LEU A 74 8.45 -2.98 31.07
N MET A 75 8.16 -1.72 30.76
CA MET A 75 9.00 -0.60 31.18
C MET A 75 8.74 -0.16 32.62
N ALA A 76 7.51 -0.33 33.13
CA ALA A 76 7.11 0.02 34.49
C ALA A 76 7.62 1.42 34.90
N GLU A 77 8.46 1.50 35.93
CA GLU A 77 9.03 2.75 36.45
C GLU A 77 9.95 3.49 35.45
N ARG A 78 10.40 2.83 34.37
CA ARG A 78 11.28 3.43 33.34
C ARG A 78 10.53 3.86 32.08
N LEU A 79 9.19 3.90 32.14
CA LEU A 79 8.35 4.20 30.99
C LEU A 79 8.60 5.61 30.43
N ASP A 80 8.92 6.58 31.29
CA ASP A 80 9.19 7.97 30.94
C ASP A 80 10.69 8.25 30.69
N HIS A 81 11.57 7.26 30.91
CA HIS A 81 13.01 7.39 30.69
C HIS A 81 13.34 7.47 29.19
N ARG A 82 13.63 8.68 28.70
CA ARG A 82 13.96 8.92 27.29
C ARG A 82 15.19 8.15 26.79
N SER A 83 16.17 7.89 27.65
CA SER A 83 17.34 7.08 27.31
C SER A 83 16.96 5.63 26.95
N THR A 84 16.03 5.03 27.68
CA THR A 84 15.48 3.69 27.39
C THR A 84 14.80 3.66 26.04
N TRP A 85 14.03 4.71 25.71
CA TRP A 85 13.35 4.84 24.41
C TRP A 85 14.30 5.05 23.23
N SER A 86 15.35 5.83 23.43
CA SER A 86 16.39 5.99 22.40
C SER A 86 17.09 4.66 22.11
N ALA A 87 17.44 3.89 23.15
CA ALA A 87 17.98 2.54 23.00
C ALA A 87 16.98 1.57 22.34
N THR A 88 15.68 1.70 22.66
CA THR A 88 14.61 0.89 22.09
C THR A 88 14.44 1.19 20.60
N LYS A 89 14.44 2.48 20.20
CA LYS A 89 14.40 2.92 18.80
C LYS A 89 15.58 2.33 18.02
N ALA A 90 16.80 2.42 18.55
CA ALA A 90 17.99 1.88 17.90
C ALA A 90 17.91 0.36 17.70
N ALA A 91 17.49 -0.37 18.74
CA ALA A 91 17.28 -1.83 18.64
C ALA A 91 16.16 -2.17 17.64
N TYR A 92 15.05 -1.44 17.65
CA TYR A 92 13.94 -1.63 16.72
C TYR A 92 14.36 -1.37 15.27
N SER A 93 15.09 -0.28 15.02
CA SER A 93 15.65 0.05 13.69
C SER A 93 16.48 -1.12 13.13
N ALA A 94 17.36 -1.69 13.95
CA ALA A 94 18.15 -2.87 13.56
C ALA A 94 17.29 -4.10 13.22
N LEU A 95 16.18 -4.33 13.94
CA LEU A 95 15.27 -5.45 13.69
C LEU A 95 14.48 -5.31 12.39
N ILE A 96 14.08 -4.09 12.02
CA ILE A 96 13.26 -3.84 10.83
C ILE A 96 14.08 -3.61 9.56
N ALA A 97 15.41 -3.56 9.64
CA ALA A 97 16.30 -3.26 8.52
C ALA A 97 16.17 -4.22 7.31
N LYS A 98 15.64 -5.43 7.52
CA LYS A 98 15.38 -6.41 6.46
C LYS A 98 13.89 -6.54 6.10
N SER A 99 13.02 -5.72 6.69
CA SER A 99 11.61 -5.72 6.36
C SER A 99 11.38 -5.10 4.98
N ASP A 100 10.52 -5.72 4.18
CA ASP A 100 10.02 -5.14 2.92
C ASP A 100 9.11 -3.91 3.15
N ARG A 101 8.75 -3.61 4.41
CA ARG A 101 7.84 -2.53 4.83
C ARG A 101 8.41 -1.66 5.96
N TRP A 102 9.74 -1.49 5.97
CA TRP A 102 10.46 -0.73 6.99
C TRP A 102 9.87 0.67 7.23
N GLU A 103 9.35 1.33 6.20
CA GLU A 103 8.83 2.70 6.27
C GLU A 103 7.53 2.78 7.07
N ILE A 104 6.70 1.74 6.95
CA ILE A 104 5.48 1.60 7.71
C ILE A 104 5.82 1.20 9.15
N ALA A 105 6.85 0.37 9.34
CA ALA A 105 7.35 -0.04 10.65
C ALA A 105 7.88 1.15 11.46
N GLU A 106 8.60 2.10 10.85
CA GLU A 106 9.00 3.36 11.49
C GLU A 106 7.78 4.16 11.98
N SER A 107 6.74 4.27 11.15
CA SER A 107 5.50 4.98 11.50
C SER A 107 4.70 4.27 12.59
N PHE A 108 4.77 2.94 12.63
CA PHE A 108 4.20 2.12 13.69
C PHE A 108 4.87 2.40 15.04
N PHE A 109 6.20 2.46 15.05
CA PHE A 109 6.94 2.84 16.25
C PHE A 109 6.66 4.27 16.70
N ASN A 110 6.61 5.24 15.78
CA ASN A 110 6.22 6.62 16.10
C ASN A 110 4.82 6.70 16.74
N SER A 111 3.90 5.83 16.30
CA SER A 111 2.56 5.78 16.89
C SER A 111 2.56 5.21 18.31
N LEU A 112 3.44 4.25 18.61
CA LEU A 112 3.65 3.73 19.96
C LEU A 112 4.20 4.82 20.88
N THR A 113 5.27 5.50 20.48
CA THR A 113 5.93 6.52 21.31
C THR A 113 4.99 7.69 21.59
N ARG A 114 4.22 8.14 20.59
CA ARG A 114 3.23 9.21 20.74
C ARG A 114 2.09 8.86 21.70
N ARG A 115 1.68 7.59 21.78
CA ARG A 115 0.68 7.13 22.77
C ARG A 115 1.20 7.11 24.20
N ILE A 116 2.51 7.04 24.38
CA ILE A 116 3.14 6.96 25.69
C ILE A 116 3.48 8.35 26.21
N PHE A 117 4.08 9.19 25.37
CA PHE A 117 4.58 10.51 25.78
C PHE A 117 3.61 11.68 25.55
N ALA A 118 2.52 11.49 24.80
CA ALA A 118 1.63 12.57 24.37
C ALA A 118 2.41 13.79 23.82
N THR A 119 3.53 13.54 23.13
CA THR A 119 4.51 14.55 22.74
C THR A 119 3.87 15.69 21.92
N GLU A 120 4.04 16.93 22.37
CA GLU A 120 3.85 18.11 21.54
C GLU A 120 5.07 18.29 20.62
N GLY A 121 4.83 18.39 19.30
CA GLY A 121 5.90 18.48 18.30
C GLY A 121 6.50 17.11 17.90
N VAL A 122 7.81 17.07 17.66
CA VAL A 122 8.59 15.87 17.31
C VAL A 122 9.82 15.74 18.19
N ASN A 123 10.20 14.51 18.54
CA ASN A 123 11.47 14.24 19.21
C ASN A 123 12.29 13.17 18.46
N GLN A 124 13.28 13.61 17.69
CA GLN A 124 14.10 12.74 16.83
C GLN A 124 14.90 11.67 17.60
N ALA A 125 15.17 11.88 18.90
CA ALA A 125 15.87 10.90 19.73
C ALA A 125 15.04 9.64 19.99
N ILE A 126 13.71 9.75 19.92
CA ILE A 126 12.77 8.66 20.21
C ILE A 126 11.76 8.41 19.09
N GLU A 127 11.73 9.23 18.03
CA GLU A 127 10.87 9.09 16.85
C GLU A 127 11.70 9.07 15.56
N PHE A 128 11.21 8.38 14.55
CA PHE A 128 11.69 8.41 13.16
C PHE A 128 11.09 9.63 12.45
N VAL A 129 11.71 10.80 12.61
CA VAL A 129 11.31 12.03 11.90
C VAL A 129 11.68 11.90 10.42
N ASP A 130 12.96 11.64 10.16
CA ASP A 130 13.46 11.13 8.89
C ASP A 130 13.52 9.61 8.91
N THR A 131 13.71 9.01 7.75
CA THR A 131 13.95 7.56 7.68
C THR A 131 15.39 7.22 8.00
N ASP A 132 15.60 6.08 8.65
CA ASP A 132 16.92 5.51 8.88
C ASP A 132 17.42 4.67 7.67
N PHE A 133 16.59 4.49 6.63
CA PHE A 133 16.87 3.59 5.50
C PHE A 133 16.94 4.32 4.16
N ASP A 134 17.93 3.95 3.35
CA ASP A 134 18.02 4.39 1.97
C ASP A 134 17.10 3.58 1.07
N ALA A 135 16.50 4.28 0.11
CA ALA A 135 15.70 3.68 -0.95
C ALA A 135 16.59 2.81 -1.86
N SER A 136 16.48 1.48 -1.78
CA SER A 136 17.12 0.63 -2.79
C SER A 136 16.37 0.72 -4.13
N ALA A 137 17.04 1.21 -5.17
CA ALA A 137 16.49 1.31 -6.52
C ALA A 137 16.28 -0.06 -7.21
N SER A 138 16.87 -1.15 -6.68
CA SER A 138 16.97 -2.43 -7.40
C SER A 138 15.67 -3.23 -7.49
N ASP A 139 14.63 -2.89 -6.73
CA ASP A 139 13.42 -3.72 -6.58
C ASP A 139 12.21 -3.31 -7.44
N GLN A 140 12.32 -2.24 -8.24
CA GLN A 140 11.22 -1.76 -9.09
C GLN A 140 10.80 -2.76 -10.18
N HIS A 141 11.76 -3.53 -10.73
CA HIS A 141 11.53 -4.46 -11.83
C HIS A 141 10.62 -5.66 -11.49
N LYS A 142 10.30 -5.87 -10.20
CA LYS A 142 9.40 -6.95 -9.74
C LYS A 142 7.96 -6.51 -9.53
N ILE A 143 7.66 -5.21 -9.67
CA ILE A 143 6.35 -4.64 -9.34
C ILE A 143 5.40 -4.66 -10.53
N ALA A 144 5.94 -4.62 -11.74
CA ALA A 144 5.15 -4.53 -12.96
C ALA A 144 5.47 -5.65 -13.94
N ARG A 145 4.50 -5.92 -14.81
CA ARG A 145 4.60 -6.87 -15.92
C ARG A 145 4.38 -6.18 -17.24
N THR A 146 5.21 -6.54 -18.20
CA THR A 146 5.17 -6.05 -19.57
C THR A 146 4.53 -7.06 -20.52
N TYR A 147 3.59 -6.58 -21.33
CA TYR A 147 2.94 -7.29 -22.42
C TYR A 147 3.28 -6.60 -23.75
N SER A 148 3.82 -7.34 -24.72
CA SER A 148 4.31 -6.80 -26.00
C SER A 148 4.22 -7.83 -27.13
N GLY A 149 4.39 -7.40 -28.38
CA GLY A 149 4.49 -8.32 -29.53
C GLY A 149 3.15 -8.76 -30.12
N GLY A 150 2.09 -8.01 -29.89
CA GLY A 150 0.75 -8.27 -30.42
C GLY A 150 -0.06 -6.99 -30.66
N THR A 151 -1.26 -7.14 -31.20
CA THR A 151 -2.22 -6.02 -31.30
C THR A 151 -2.68 -5.59 -29.91
N LEU A 152 -3.06 -4.32 -29.73
CA LEU A 152 -3.58 -3.84 -28.44
C LEU A 152 -4.73 -4.71 -27.92
N THR A 153 -5.66 -5.12 -28.77
CA THR A 153 -6.75 -6.04 -28.40
C THR A 153 -6.21 -7.35 -27.81
N ARG A 154 -5.19 -7.97 -28.43
CA ARG A 154 -4.59 -9.20 -27.93
C ARG A 154 -3.88 -8.97 -26.59
N LEU A 155 -3.09 -7.91 -26.48
CA LEU A 155 -2.36 -7.57 -25.24
C LEU A 155 -3.33 -7.32 -24.08
N VAL A 156 -4.43 -6.62 -24.33
CA VAL A 156 -5.45 -6.34 -23.32
C VAL A 156 -6.22 -7.60 -22.92
N ILE A 157 -6.57 -8.50 -23.86
CA ILE A 157 -7.16 -9.80 -23.49
C ILE A 157 -6.18 -10.60 -22.62
N GLU A 158 -4.92 -10.67 -23.03
CA GLU A 158 -3.88 -11.41 -22.30
C GLU A 158 -3.72 -10.89 -20.87
N LEU A 159 -3.55 -9.58 -20.67
CA LEU A 159 -3.40 -9.01 -19.34
C LEU A 159 -4.66 -9.14 -18.47
N LEU A 160 -5.86 -9.03 -19.04
CA LEU A 160 -7.11 -9.14 -18.28
C LEU A 160 -7.42 -10.59 -17.87
N THR A 161 -6.85 -11.58 -18.58
CA THR A 161 -7.06 -13.01 -18.33
C THR A 161 -5.88 -13.71 -17.65
N ASP A 162 -4.77 -13.00 -17.40
CA ASP A 162 -3.62 -13.53 -16.69
C ASP A 162 -3.87 -13.63 -15.17
N GLU A 163 -4.39 -14.76 -14.73
CA GLU A 163 -4.70 -15.02 -13.32
C GLU A 163 -3.47 -14.93 -12.39
N ARG A 164 -2.26 -15.14 -12.91
CA ARG A 164 -1.03 -15.06 -12.10
C ARG A 164 -0.79 -13.65 -11.58
N LEU A 165 -1.28 -12.65 -12.31
CA LEU A 165 -1.12 -11.23 -11.98
C LEU A 165 -2.43 -10.57 -11.55
N GLY A 166 -3.43 -11.38 -11.19
CA GLY A 166 -4.72 -10.93 -10.70
C GLY A 166 -5.78 -10.69 -11.77
N GLY A 167 -5.49 -10.99 -13.05
CA GLY A 167 -6.52 -11.15 -14.06
C GLY A 167 -7.56 -12.22 -13.68
N PHE A 168 -8.60 -12.32 -14.49
CA PHE A 168 -9.71 -13.25 -14.25
C PHE A 168 -9.83 -14.23 -15.41
N ALA A 169 -9.98 -15.51 -15.08
CA ALA A 169 -10.17 -16.57 -16.07
C ALA A 169 -11.31 -16.23 -17.04
N LEU A 170 -11.18 -16.69 -18.29
CA LEU A 170 -12.05 -16.28 -19.40
C LEU A 170 -13.54 -16.53 -19.11
N GLU A 171 -13.86 -17.58 -18.35
CA GLU A 171 -15.22 -17.92 -17.96
C GLU A 171 -15.88 -16.85 -17.09
N TYR A 172 -15.14 -16.03 -16.35
CA TYR A 172 -15.76 -14.99 -15.51
C TYR A 172 -16.30 -13.82 -16.32
N TRP A 173 -15.91 -13.69 -17.58
CA TRP A 173 -16.21 -12.50 -18.38
C TRP A 173 -17.51 -12.60 -19.18
N SER A 174 -18.11 -11.44 -19.43
CA SER A 174 -19.15 -11.23 -20.43
C SER A 174 -18.66 -10.19 -21.45
N ASN A 175 -18.90 -10.44 -22.74
CA ASN A 175 -18.57 -9.53 -23.84
C ASN A 175 -17.12 -8.99 -23.80
N LEU A 176 -16.16 -9.84 -23.40
CA LEU A 176 -14.76 -9.42 -23.22
C LEU A 176 -14.17 -8.90 -24.53
N ARG A 177 -14.41 -9.59 -25.64
CA ARG A 177 -13.81 -9.22 -26.93
C ARG A 177 -14.28 -7.83 -27.37
N GLU A 178 -15.59 -7.60 -27.34
CA GLU A 178 -16.22 -6.36 -27.77
C GLU A 178 -15.78 -5.18 -26.88
N SER A 179 -15.79 -5.37 -25.56
CA SER A 179 -15.36 -4.34 -24.62
C SER A 179 -13.86 -4.04 -24.74
N VAL A 180 -13.02 -5.05 -24.97
CA VAL A 180 -11.59 -4.86 -25.22
C VAL A 180 -11.32 -4.17 -26.55
N GLU A 181 -12.08 -4.46 -27.61
CA GLU A 181 -11.93 -3.74 -28.89
C GLU A 181 -12.22 -2.24 -28.74
N LEU A 182 -13.23 -1.87 -27.95
CA LEU A 182 -13.52 -0.48 -27.62
C LEU A 182 -12.39 0.16 -26.80
N ALA A 183 -11.88 -0.55 -25.78
CA ALA A 183 -10.76 -0.07 -24.96
C ALA A 183 -9.47 0.09 -25.78
N ALA A 184 -9.16 -0.88 -26.64
CA ALA A 184 -8.00 -0.84 -27.53
C ALA A 184 -8.10 0.33 -28.52
N LYS A 185 -9.29 0.58 -29.10
CA LYS A 185 -9.51 1.75 -29.98
C LYS A 185 -9.34 3.07 -29.22
N ARG A 186 -9.86 3.16 -28.00
CA ARG A 186 -9.67 4.35 -27.14
C ARG A 186 -8.19 4.57 -26.81
N LEU A 187 -7.46 3.50 -26.51
CA LEU A 187 -6.03 3.56 -26.23
C LEU A 187 -5.23 3.98 -27.47
N ASP A 188 -5.51 3.40 -28.63
CA ASP A 188 -4.85 3.77 -29.89
C ASP A 188 -5.16 5.21 -30.29
N THR A 189 -6.35 5.72 -29.98
CA THR A 189 -6.67 7.15 -30.19
C THR A 189 -5.81 8.06 -29.31
N ALA A 190 -5.56 7.66 -28.06
CA ALA A 190 -4.81 8.46 -27.10
C ALA A 190 -3.27 8.34 -27.26
N LEU A 191 -2.79 7.17 -27.68
CA LEU A 191 -1.38 6.91 -27.99
C LEU A 191 -1.28 6.04 -29.25
N PRO A 192 -1.40 6.64 -30.46
CA PRO A 192 -1.40 5.90 -31.71
C PRO A 192 -0.13 5.08 -31.89
N GLY A 193 -0.26 3.79 -32.18
CA GLY A 193 0.88 2.90 -32.36
C GLY A 193 1.55 2.45 -31.06
N ALA A 194 0.86 2.52 -29.93
CA ALA A 194 1.28 1.86 -28.70
C ALA A 194 1.48 0.35 -28.96
N GLY A 195 2.66 -0.17 -28.60
CA GLY A 195 3.06 -1.55 -28.88
C GLY A 195 3.34 -2.37 -27.61
N THR A 196 3.24 -1.74 -26.45
CA THR A 196 3.58 -2.35 -25.17
C THR A 196 2.66 -1.81 -24.09
N ILE A 197 2.21 -2.70 -23.20
CA ILE A 197 1.46 -2.35 -22.00
C ILE A 197 2.21 -2.87 -20.80
N GLU A 198 2.43 -2.02 -19.82
CA GLU A 198 2.99 -2.37 -18.53
C GLU A 198 1.92 -2.17 -17.45
N ILE A 199 1.62 -3.22 -16.68
CA ILE A 199 0.68 -3.15 -15.56
C ILE A 199 1.39 -3.46 -14.26
N VAL A 200 0.94 -2.88 -13.16
CA VAL A 200 1.33 -3.34 -11.84
C VAL A 200 0.77 -4.74 -11.59
N SER A 201 1.56 -5.61 -10.99
CA SER A 201 1.24 -7.02 -10.72
C SER A 201 0.27 -7.17 -9.53
N ALA A 202 -0.78 -6.34 -9.48
CA ALA A 202 -1.80 -6.35 -8.45
C ALA A 202 -3.11 -5.71 -8.95
N VAL A 203 -4.24 -6.18 -8.42
CA VAL A 203 -5.56 -5.61 -8.67
C VAL A 203 -6.01 -4.75 -7.51
N PHE A 204 -6.54 -3.58 -7.84
CA PHE A 204 -7.09 -2.63 -6.87
C PHE A 204 -8.58 -2.84 -6.73
N TYR A 205 -9.05 -3.20 -5.54
CA TYR A 205 -10.47 -3.36 -5.26
C TYR A 205 -11.02 -2.17 -4.49
N LEU A 206 -12.12 -1.58 -4.97
CA LEU A 206 -12.78 -0.44 -4.36
C LEU A 206 -14.31 -0.57 -4.49
N GLY A 207 -14.97 -0.75 -3.35
CA GLY A 207 -16.41 -0.99 -3.31
C GLY A 207 -16.79 -2.24 -4.10
N HIS A 208 -17.53 -2.02 -5.19
CA HIS A 208 -18.02 -3.00 -6.16
C HIS A 208 -17.21 -3.07 -7.47
N ARG A 209 -16.03 -2.41 -7.53
CA ARG A 209 -15.18 -2.35 -8.72
C ARG A 209 -13.80 -2.92 -8.45
N ALA A 210 -13.19 -3.43 -9.52
CA ALA A 210 -11.78 -3.79 -9.56
C ALA A 210 -11.06 -2.93 -10.61
N PHE A 211 -9.77 -2.68 -10.42
CA PHE A 211 -8.97 -1.91 -11.36
C PHE A 211 -7.61 -2.57 -11.58
N ILE A 212 -7.18 -2.61 -12.85
CA ILE A 212 -5.83 -2.98 -13.26
C ILE A 212 -5.16 -1.71 -13.78
N VAL A 213 -4.05 -1.31 -13.13
CA VAL A 213 -3.42 0.00 -13.33
C VAL A 213 -2.06 -0.17 -14.03
N GLY A 214 -1.76 0.72 -14.97
CA GLY A 214 -0.67 0.54 -15.90
C GLY A 214 -0.22 1.80 -16.62
N ARG A 215 0.65 1.59 -17.59
CA ARG A 215 0.92 2.53 -18.69
C ARG A 215 1.01 1.77 -20.02
N ALA A 216 0.59 2.43 -21.09
CA ALA A 216 0.91 2.00 -22.45
C ALA A 216 2.14 2.77 -22.94
N LEU A 217 2.99 2.13 -23.74
CA LEU A 217 4.24 2.68 -24.24
C LEU A 217 4.32 2.65 -25.77
N ARG A 218 4.96 3.69 -26.32
CA ARG A 218 5.39 3.83 -27.70
C ARG A 218 6.76 4.50 -27.73
N GLY A 219 7.82 3.72 -27.95
CA GLY A 219 9.19 4.22 -27.82
C GLY A 219 9.39 4.84 -26.44
N ASP A 220 9.86 6.08 -26.39
CA ASP A 220 10.10 6.83 -25.14
C ASP A 220 8.85 7.54 -24.60
N THR A 221 7.71 7.44 -25.29
CA THR A 221 6.45 8.04 -24.83
C THR A 221 5.61 7.00 -24.11
N SER A 222 5.01 7.40 -22.98
CA SER A 222 4.04 6.57 -22.27
C SER A 222 2.81 7.35 -21.85
N ILE A 223 1.68 6.65 -21.72
CA ILE A 223 0.45 7.21 -21.15
C ILE A 223 -0.08 6.28 -20.06
N SER A 224 -0.42 6.85 -18.90
CA SER A 224 -0.97 6.09 -17.78
C SER A 224 -2.38 5.59 -18.11
N ILE A 225 -2.72 4.39 -17.65
CA ILE A 225 -4.00 3.74 -17.92
C ILE A 225 -4.54 3.02 -16.69
N ALA A 226 -5.87 2.89 -16.61
CA ALA A 226 -6.50 1.97 -15.67
C ALA A 226 -7.74 1.33 -16.30
N PHE A 227 -7.75 0.00 -16.34
CA PHE A 227 -8.91 -0.79 -16.74
C PHE A 227 -9.85 -0.90 -15.54
N SER A 228 -11.10 -0.44 -15.69
CA SER A 228 -12.12 -0.56 -14.65
C SER A 228 -13.02 -1.74 -14.93
N LEU A 229 -13.15 -2.62 -13.95
CA LEU A 229 -13.92 -3.85 -14.02
C LEU A 229 -15.12 -3.75 -13.09
N SER A 230 -16.28 -4.21 -13.56
CA SER A 230 -17.54 -4.15 -12.81
C SER A 230 -18.39 -5.39 -13.05
N HIS A 231 -19.49 -5.50 -12.29
CA HIS A 231 -20.55 -6.48 -12.46
C HIS A 231 -21.87 -5.75 -12.75
N PRO A 232 -22.23 -5.50 -14.03
CA PRO A 232 -23.42 -4.73 -14.38
C PRO A 232 -24.72 -5.48 -14.07
N ASP A 233 -24.76 -6.78 -14.39
CA ASP A 233 -25.94 -7.64 -14.20
C ASP A 233 -25.73 -8.67 -13.08
N GLU A 234 -24.80 -8.36 -12.17
CA GLU A 234 -24.37 -9.23 -11.08
C GLU A 234 -23.99 -10.66 -11.53
N SER A 235 -23.74 -11.00 -12.79
CA SER A 235 -23.49 -12.41 -13.18
C SER A 235 -22.07 -12.68 -13.67
N ARG A 236 -21.49 -11.72 -14.40
CA ARG A 236 -20.17 -11.83 -15.03
C ARG A 236 -19.41 -10.51 -14.87
N ILE A 237 -18.09 -10.56 -15.03
CA ILE A 237 -17.22 -9.40 -15.09
C ILE A 237 -17.32 -8.78 -16.48
N VAL A 238 -17.36 -7.45 -16.54
CA VAL A 238 -17.18 -6.69 -17.78
C VAL A 238 -16.01 -5.72 -17.64
N LEU A 239 -15.36 -5.44 -18.77
CA LEU A 239 -14.50 -4.26 -18.86
C LEU A 239 -15.41 -3.04 -19.07
N ASP A 240 -15.62 -2.31 -17.98
CA ASP A 240 -16.57 -1.19 -17.90
C ASP A 240 -16.02 0.07 -18.57
N ALA A 241 -14.73 0.35 -18.34
CA ALA A 241 -14.08 1.54 -18.85
C ALA A 241 -12.55 1.38 -18.93
N LEU A 242 -11.95 2.19 -19.79
CA LEU A 242 -10.52 2.47 -19.81
C LEU A 242 -10.30 3.95 -19.48
N LEU A 243 -9.71 4.20 -18.31
CA LEU A 243 -9.20 5.50 -17.88
C LEU A 243 -7.86 5.75 -18.56
N VAL A 244 -7.64 6.95 -19.09
CA VAL A 244 -6.43 7.26 -19.88
C VAL A 244 -5.88 8.62 -19.47
N GLY A 245 -4.60 8.63 -19.11
CA GLY A 245 -3.86 9.82 -18.72
C GLY A 245 -3.83 10.07 -17.21
N GLU A 246 -2.91 10.94 -16.81
CA GLU A 246 -2.66 11.26 -15.41
C GLU A 246 -3.89 11.82 -14.68
N ALA A 247 -4.66 12.70 -15.32
CA ALA A 247 -5.81 13.35 -14.69
C ALA A 247 -6.89 12.33 -14.25
N ASP A 248 -7.21 11.37 -15.12
CA ASP A 248 -8.17 10.31 -14.83
C ASP A 248 -7.70 9.43 -13.67
N LEU A 249 -6.43 9.02 -13.69
CA LEU A 249 -5.85 8.24 -12.60
C LEU A 249 -5.78 9.05 -11.30
N ALA A 250 -5.46 10.33 -11.37
CA ALA A 250 -5.42 11.20 -10.19
C ALA A 250 -6.80 11.30 -9.51
N ILE A 251 -7.90 11.29 -10.26
CA ILE A 251 -9.26 11.26 -9.72
C ILE A 251 -9.58 9.89 -9.09
N LEU A 252 -9.11 8.81 -9.71
CA LEU A 252 -9.26 7.45 -9.18
C LEU A 252 -8.55 7.29 -7.83
N PHE A 253 -7.34 7.85 -7.70
CA PHE A 253 -6.54 7.87 -6.46
C PHE A 253 -6.76 9.14 -5.63
N SER A 254 -7.99 9.66 -5.59
CA SER A 254 -8.34 10.83 -4.77
C SER A 254 -8.43 10.46 -3.28
N PHE A 255 -7.98 11.38 -2.41
CA PHE A 255 -8.10 11.25 -0.95
C PHE A 255 -9.55 11.25 -0.44
N THR A 256 -10.50 11.72 -1.25
CA THR A 256 -11.95 11.73 -0.93
C THR A 256 -12.64 10.39 -1.14
N ARG A 257 -11.94 9.40 -1.70
CA ARG A 257 -12.46 8.05 -1.92
C ARG A 257 -12.09 7.11 -0.78
N ALA A 258 -12.82 6.01 -0.68
CA ALA A 258 -12.42 4.91 0.20
C ALA A 258 -11.09 4.30 -0.26
N TYR A 259 -10.40 3.63 0.66
CA TYR A 259 -9.10 3.03 0.39
C TYR A 259 -9.22 1.79 -0.49
N PHE A 260 -8.30 1.65 -1.43
CA PHE A 260 -8.13 0.41 -2.16
C PHE A 260 -7.70 -0.72 -1.23
N ARG A 261 -8.21 -1.92 -1.52
CA ARG A 261 -7.55 -3.16 -1.10
C ARG A 261 -6.74 -3.65 -2.30
N VAL A 262 -5.44 -3.73 -2.11
CA VAL A 262 -4.49 -4.18 -3.13
C VAL A 262 -3.35 -4.90 -2.42
N ASP A 263 -2.99 -6.09 -2.92
CA ASP A 263 -1.88 -6.86 -2.38
C ASP A 263 -0.56 -6.23 -2.86
N ALA A 264 0.10 -5.53 -1.95
CA ALA A 264 1.32 -4.78 -2.20
C ALA A 264 2.38 -5.20 -1.18
N PRO A 265 3.11 -6.31 -1.41
CA PRO A 265 4.07 -6.85 -0.44
C PRO A 265 5.22 -5.88 -0.13
N ARG A 266 5.55 -4.99 -1.08
CA ARG A 266 6.60 -3.96 -1.00
C ARG A 266 6.02 -2.56 -1.23
N PRO A 267 5.32 -1.97 -0.25
CA PRO A 267 4.59 -0.71 -0.44
C PRO A 267 5.48 0.45 -0.88
N PHE A 268 6.71 0.55 -0.37
CA PHE A 268 7.67 1.59 -0.75
C PHE A 268 7.86 1.70 -2.26
N ALA A 269 8.28 0.61 -2.90
CA ALA A 269 8.54 0.60 -4.33
C ALA A 269 7.22 0.64 -5.13
N PHE A 270 6.14 0.05 -4.59
CA PHE A 270 4.81 0.06 -5.22
C PHE A 270 4.24 1.48 -5.34
N VAL A 271 4.29 2.27 -4.26
CA VAL A 271 3.83 3.65 -4.23
C VAL A 271 4.67 4.54 -5.15
N ARG A 272 5.99 4.31 -5.25
CA ARG A 272 6.85 5.04 -6.18
C ARG A 272 6.53 4.73 -7.64
N TRP A 273 6.25 3.48 -7.97
CA TRP A 273 5.81 3.13 -9.31
C TRP A 273 4.47 3.81 -9.66
N LEU A 274 3.53 3.88 -8.70
CA LEU A 274 2.29 4.65 -8.88
C LEU A 274 2.54 6.16 -9.01
N ARG A 275 3.55 6.70 -8.32
CA ARG A 275 3.98 8.11 -8.45
C ARG A 275 4.53 8.39 -9.85
N ASP A 276 5.23 7.45 -10.46
CA ASP A 276 5.71 7.59 -11.84
C ASP A 276 4.54 7.64 -12.85
N LEU A 277 3.44 6.93 -12.56
CA LEU A 277 2.20 7.04 -13.35
C LEU A 277 1.42 8.33 -13.09
N MET A 278 1.62 8.96 -11.93
CA MET A 278 0.89 10.15 -11.48
C MET A 278 1.85 11.17 -10.84
N PRO A 279 2.72 11.84 -11.62
CA PRO A 279 3.74 12.76 -11.09
C PRO A 279 3.19 13.93 -10.27
N GLY A 280 1.91 14.29 -10.39
CA GLY A 280 1.24 15.28 -9.55
C GLY A 280 0.81 14.79 -8.15
N LYS A 281 0.69 13.47 -7.91
CA LYS A 281 0.16 12.89 -6.65
C LYS A 281 1.17 12.67 -5.53
N ARG A 282 1.07 13.38 -4.40
CA ARG A 282 2.04 13.24 -3.29
C ARG A 282 2.11 11.80 -2.78
N LEU A 283 3.28 11.38 -2.28
CA LEU A 283 3.45 10.03 -1.72
C LEU A 283 2.45 9.75 -0.60
N ALA A 284 2.22 10.74 0.28
CA ALA A 284 1.22 10.67 1.32
C ALA A 284 -0.20 10.33 0.79
N ASP A 285 -0.60 10.94 -0.32
CA ASP A 285 -1.93 10.70 -0.92
C ASP A 285 -2.03 9.26 -1.47
N LEU A 286 -0.94 8.74 -2.06
CA LEU A 286 -0.87 7.38 -2.59
C LEU A 286 -0.87 6.34 -1.46
N TYR A 287 -0.06 6.50 -0.41
CA TYR A 287 -0.11 5.62 0.77
C TYR A 287 -1.48 5.61 1.42
N ASN A 288 -2.12 6.77 1.52
CA ASN A 288 -3.48 6.87 2.03
C ASN A 288 -4.46 6.10 1.14
N ALA A 289 -4.37 6.23 -0.18
CA ALA A 289 -5.21 5.48 -1.12
C ALA A 289 -5.03 3.95 -1.00
N LEU A 290 -3.86 3.46 -0.61
CA LEU A 290 -3.61 2.03 -0.35
C LEU A 290 -4.07 1.56 1.04
N GLY A 291 -4.56 2.46 1.90
CA GLY A 291 -5.02 2.16 3.25
C GLY A 291 -3.97 2.31 4.35
N TYR A 292 -2.77 2.81 4.03
CA TYR A 292 -1.70 3.10 5.01
C TYR A 292 -1.85 4.52 5.59
N ASN A 293 -3.02 4.85 6.13
CA ASN A 293 -3.38 6.19 6.60
C ASN A 293 -2.45 6.75 7.71
N ARG A 294 -1.86 5.87 8.54
CA ARG A 294 -0.91 6.28 9.59
C ARG A 294 0.44 6.67 9.00
N HIS A 295 0.96 5.87 8.08
CA HIS A 295 2.20 6.19 7.37
C HIS A 295 2.03 7.39 6.44
N ALA A 296 0.86 7.55 5.81
CA ALA A 296 0.54 8.75 5.02
C ALA A 296 0.68 10.06 5.82
N LYS A 297 0.38 10.05 7.14
CA LYS A 297 0.61 11.22 8.00
C LYS A 297 2.08 11.49 8.23
N THR A 298 2.89 10.44 8.42
CA THR A 298 4.35 10.55 8.53
C THR A 298 4.93 11.15 7.25
N GLU A 299 4.55 10.63 6.09
CA GLU A 299 5.03 11.15 4.80
C GLU A 299 4.56 12.59 4.53
N PHE A 300 3.32 12.93 4.89
CA PHE A 300 2.84 14.31 4.79
C PHE A 300 3.67 15.27 5.66
N TYR A 301 3.99 14.87 6.88
CA TYR A 301 4.83 15.67 7.77
C TYR A 301 6.26 15.84 7.21
N ARG A 302 6.86 14.75 6.71
CA ARG A 302 8.18 14.78 6.05
C ARG A 302 8.18 15.72 4.84
N ASP A 303 7.17 15.63 3.97
CA ASP A 303 6.99 16.54 2.83
C ASP A 303 6.86 18.00 3.27
N PHE A 304 6.05 18.28 4.31
CA PHE A 304 5.85 19.62 4.85
C PHE A 304 7.15 20.22 5.40
N VAL A 305 7.92 19.47 6.19
CA VAL A 305 9.21 19.93 6.72
C VAL A 305 10.20 20.21 5.61
N ARG A 306 10.30 19.34 4.60
CA ARG A 306 11.15 19.57 3.41
C ARG A 306 10.77 20.85 2.68
N GLN A 307 9.49 21.18 2.57
CA GLN A 307 9.02 22.40 1.93
C GLN A 307 9.33 23.66 2.73
N LEU A 308 9.41 23.59 4.07
CA LEU A 308 9.79 24.73 4.90
C LEU A 308 11.31 24.99 4.92
N GLN A 309 12.11 23.98 4.62
CA GLN A 309 13.58 24.07 4.57
C GLN A 309 14.11 24.56 3.22
N ASN A 310 13.25 24.61 2.19
CA ASN A 310 13.52 25.15 0.86
C ASN A 310 12.99 26.58 0.73
#